data_AF-A0A843H326-F1
#
_entry.id   AF-A0A843H326-F1
#
_cell.length_a   1.000
_cell.length_b   1.000
_cell.length_c   1.000
_cell.angle_alpha   90.00
_cell.angle_beta   90.00
_cell.angle_gamma   90.00
#
_symmetry.space_group_name_H-M   'P 1'
#
loop_
_entity.id
_entity.type
_entity.pdbx_description
1 polymer ?
#
loop_
_entity_poly.entity_id
_entity_poly.type
_entity_poly.pdbx_seq_one_letter_code
_entity_poly.pdbx_strand_id
1 'polypeptide(L)' 'MGKTIKHVGFKSAQKSIARKQGVSMKQAGAILASSSRNASASAKRANPRLKRVRG' A
#
# COMPACT_ATOMS: atom_id res chain seq x y z
N MET A 1 -12.62 10.41 -20.94
CA MET A 1 -11.26 9.85 -20.73
C MET A 1 -11.14 9.40 -19.28
N GLY A 2 -11.26 8.09 -19.03
CA GLY A 2 -11.30 7.53 -17.69
C GLY A 2 -10.00 7.82 -16.92
N LYS A 3 -10.13 8.36 -15.71
CA LYS A 3 -9.01 8.63 -14.80
C LYS A 3 -8.23 7.33 -14.63
N THR A 4 -7.04 7.21 -15.22
CA THR A 4 -6.16 6.08 -14.98
C THR A 4 -5.80 6.12 -13.49
N ILE A 5 -6.46 5.30 -12.68
CA ILE A 5 -6.16 5.17 -11.26
C ILE A 5 -4.82 4.44 -11.18
N LYS A 6 -3.72 5.20 -11.33
CA LYS A 6 -2.35 4.68 -11.39
C LYS A 6 -2.03 3.81 -10.18
N HIS A 7 -2.69 4.03 -9.04
CA HIS A 7 -2.58 3.20 -7.86
C HIS A 7 -3.94 3.09 -7.16
N VAL A 8 -4.40 1.86 -6.90
CA VAL A 8 -5.49 1.61 -5.94
C VAL A 8 -5.10 2.26 -4.61
N GLY A 9 -6.02 2.99 -3.97
CA GLY A 9 -5.70 3.68 -2.71
C GLY A 9 -5.20 2.70 -1.64
N PHE A 10 -4.44 3.19 -0.66
CA PHE A 10 -3.84 2.33 0.38
C PHE A 10 -4.87 1.45 1.10
N LYS A 11 -6.08 1.96 1.32
CA LYS A 11 -7.18 1.21 1.91
C LYS A 11 -7.59 0.00 1.06
N SER A 12 -7.60 0.12 -0.26
CA SER A 12 -7.90 -0.99 -1.16
C SER A 12 -6.76 -2.01 -1.18
N ALA A 13 -5.50 -1.55 -1.14
CA ALA A 13 -4.35 -2.44 -1.00
C ALA A 13 -4.38 -3.22 0.32
N GLN A 14 -4.71 -2.56 1.43
CA GLN A 14 -4.92 -3.21 2.73
C GLN A 14 -6.03 -4.25 2.67
N LYS A 15 -7.18 -3.94 2.07
CA LYS A 15 -8.29 -4.91 1.89
C LYS A 15 -7.85 -6.13 1.08
N SER A 16 -7.08 -5.92 0.02
CA SER A 16 -6.53 -7.03 -0.77
C SER A 16 -5.55 -7.88 0.02
N ILE A 17 -4.67 -7.28 0.83
CA ILE A 17 -3.74 -8.00 1.72
C ILE A 17 -4.53 -8.78 2.79
N ALA A 18 -5.48 -8.13 3.44
CA ALA A 18 -6.36 -8.73 4.45
C ALA A 18 -7.08 -9.97 3.90
N ARG A 19 -7.70 -9.86 2.71
CA ARG A 19 -8.35 -11.00 2.05
C ARG A 19 -7.37 -12.10 1.63
N LYS A 20 -6.21 -11.73 1.08
CA LYS A 20 -5.24 -12.71 0.57
C LYS A 20 -4.54 -13.48 1.68
N GLN A 21 -4.25 -12.82 2.80
CA GLN A 21 -3.51 -13.40 3.92
C GLN A 21 -4.40 -13.83 5.08
N GLY A 22 -5.71 -13.56 5.03
CA GLY A 22 -6.64 -13.87 6.13
C GLY A 22 -6.35 -13.08 7.40
N VAL A 23 -5.77 -11.88 7.29
CA VAL A 23 -5.37 -11.05 8.43
C VAL A 23 -6.34 -9.89 8.67
N SER A 24 -6.36 -9.37 9.90
CA SER A 24 -7.15 -8.18 10.22
C SER A 24 -6.67 -6.96 9.42
N MET A 25 -7.55 -5.97 9.21
CA MET A 25 -7.18 -4.72 8.51
C MET A 25 -6.03 -3.96 9.19
N LYS A 26 -5.91 -4.08 10.52
CA LYS A 26 -4.80 -3.50 11.30
C LYS A 26 -3.47 -4.17 10.93
N GLN A 27 -3.44 -5.50 10.91
CA GLN A 27 -2.26 -6.27 10.49
C GLN A 27 -1.93 -6.03 9.01
N ALA A 28 -2.93 -5.97 8.13
CA ALA A 28 -2.74 -5.63 6.72
C ALA A 28 -2.13 -4.23 6.54
N GLY A 29 -2.52 -3.27 7.38
CA GLY A 29 -1.90 -1.94 7.46
C GLY A 29 -0.44 -1.98 7.88
N ALA A 30 -0.12 -2.73 8.92
CA ALA A 30 1.24 -2.90 9.40
C ALA A 30 2.15 -3.54 8.34
N ILE A 31 1.65 -4.57 7.62
CA ILE A 31 2.36 -5.21 6.51
C ILE A 31 2.60 -4.21 5.38
N LEU A 32 1.55 -3.49 4.96
CA LEU A 32 1.67 -2.47 3.91
C LEU A 32 2.66 -1.37 4.30
N ALA A 33 2.66 -0.93 5.56
CA ALA A 33 3.60 0.06 6.07
C ALA A 33 5.03 -0.46 6.08
N SER A 34 5.25 -1.69 6.53
CA SER A 34 6.57 -2.35 6.50
C SER A 34 7.11 -2.45 5.08
N SER A 35 6.31 -2.97 4.14
CA SER A 35 6.68 -3.07 2.74
C SER A 35 6.94 -1.69 2.11
N SER A 36 6.17 -0.67 2.48
CA SER A 36 6.36 0.70 1.97
C SER A 36 7.65 1.34 2.50
N ARG A 37 8.03 1.06 3.75
CA ARG A 37 9.30 1.51 4.33
C ARG A 37 10.50 0.87 3.64
N ASN A 38 10.42 -0.43 3.35
CA ASN A 38 11.49 -1.21 2.72
C ASN A 38 11.51 -1.11 1.19
N ALA A 39 10.55 -0.41 0.58
CA ALA A 39 10.51 -0.24 -0.87
C ALA A 39 11.76 0.48 -1.40
N SER A 40 12.18 0.10 -2.61
CA SER A 40 13.34 0.67 -3.29
C SER A 40 13.19 2.17 -3.56
N ALA A 41 14.31 2.87 -3.74
CA ALA A 41 14.30 4.30 -4.05
C ALA A 41 13.54 4.60 -5.35
N SER A 42 13.63 3.72 -6.37
CA SER A 42 12.88 3.82 -7.62
C SER A 42 11.37 3.71 -7.38
N ALA A 43 10.93 2.75 -6.55
CA ALA A 43 9.51 2.59 -6.19
C ALA A 43 8.98 3.81 -5.42
N LYS A 44 9.78 4.38 -4.51
CA LYS A 44 9.44 5.61 -3.77
C LYS A 44 9.40 6.85 -4.67
N ARG A 45 10.22 6.92 -5.72
CA ARG A 45 10.16 7.99 -6.73
C ARG A 45 8.92 7.85 -7.61
N ALA A 46 8.59 6.63 -8.04
CA ALA A 46 7.41 6.35 -8.83
C ALA A 46 6.10 6.58 -8.05
N ASN A 47 6.08 6.27 -6.75
CA ASN A 47 4.96 6.54 -5.87
C ASN A 47 5.40 7.22 -4.56
N PRO A 48 5.50 8.56 -4.55
CA PRO A 48 5.86 9.34 -3.37
C PRO A 48 4.88 9.15 -2.19
N ARG A 49 3.65 8.66 -2.47
CA ARG A 49 2.65 8.40 -1.42
C ARG A 49 3.07 7.25 -0.51
N LEU A 50 3.97 6.36 -0.93
CA LEU A 50 4.51 5.28 -0.08
C LEU A 50 5.16 5.83 1.20
N LYS A 51 5.72 7.05 1.14
CA LYS A 51 6.27 7.74 2.31
C LYS A 51 5.20 8.17 3.33
N ARG A 52 3.92 8.19 2.94
CA ARG A 52 2.79 8.61 3.76
C ARG A 52 2.06 7.44 4.42
N VAL A 53 2.45 6.21 4.12
CA VAL A 53 1.84 5.02 4.73
C VAL A 53 2.26 4.95 6.19
N ARG A 54 1.31 5.20 7.09
CA ARG A 54 1.47 5.01 8.53
C ARG A 54 0.79 3.68 8.88
N GLY A 55 1.54 2.81 9.55
CA GLY A 55 1.06 1.50 10.03
C GLY A 55 0.50 1.59 11.43
#